data_AF-A0A1H9XI97-F1
#
_entry.id   AF-A0A1H9XI97-F1
#
_cell.length_a   1.000
_cell.length_b   1.000
_cell.length_c   1.000
_cell.angle_alpha   90.00
_cell.angle_beta   90.00
_cell.angle_gamma   90.00
#
_symmetry.space_group_name_H-M   'P 1'
#
loop_
_entity.id
_entity.type
_entity.pdbx_description
1 polymer ?
#
loop_
_entity_poly.entity_id
_entity_poly.type
_entity_poly.pdbx_seq_one_letter_code
_entity_poly.pdbx_strand_id
1 'polypeptide(L)'
;MRLQEALAWGDSLGVDPADLPGALTGELRRLEDLRGELVAAQRRLGDVPDAEVSRSLWRATSALGAAEARVHDAAVAVRRSA
;
A
#
# COMPACT_ATOMS: atom_id res chain seq x y z
N MET A 1 -13.45 11.86 4.68
CA MET A 1 -12.36 12.40 3.84
C MET A 1 -12.72 13.81 3.40
N ARG A 2 -11.77 14.75 3.39
CA ARG A 2 -12.02 16.11 2.85
C ARG A 2 -11.98 16.10 1.32
N LEU A 3 -12.67 17.03 0.66
CA LEU A 3 -12.68 17.12 -0.82
C LEU A 3 -11.28 17.21 -1.44
N GLN A 4 -10.38 18.00 -0.86
CA GLN A 4 -9.00 18.13 -1.34
C GLN A 4 -8.22 16.80 -1.23
N GLU A 5 -8.46 16.02 -0.18
CA GLU A 5 -7.86 14.69 -0.01
C GLU A 5 -8.42 13.72 -1.05
N ALA A 6 -9.73 13.78 -1.33
CA ALA A 6 -10.37 12.98 -2.37
C ALA A 6 -9.77 13.27 -3.75
N LEU A 7 -9.62 14.55 -4.10
CA LEU A 7 -9.04 14.95 -5.39
C LEU A 7 -7.58 14.49 -5.51
N ALA A 8 -6.77 14.67 -4.45
CA ALA A 8 -5.38 14.21 -4.46
C ALA A 8 -5.24 12.69 -4.65
N TRP A 9 -6.12 11.90 -4.02
CA TRP A 9 -6.17 10.45 -4.23
C TRP A 9 -6.70 10.09 -5.63
N GLY A 10 -7.71 10.81 -6.13
CA GLY A 10 -8.25 10.62 -7.47
C GLY A 10 -7.18 10.83 -8.53
N ASP A 11 -6.46 11.95 -8.45
CA ASP A 11 -5.35 12.27 -9.33
C ASP A 11 -4.22 11.23 -9.26
N SER A 12 -3.90 10.77 -8.04
CA SER A 12 -2.83 9.77 -7.83
C SER A 12 -3.18 8.39 -8.39
N LEU A 13 -4.47 8.03 -8.36
CA LEU A 13 -4.97 6.74 -8.84
C LEU A 13 -5.49 6.80 -10.28
N GLY A 14 -5.57 8.00 -10.87
CA GLY A 14 -6.13 8.22 -12.21
C GLY A 14 -7.62 7.91 -12.30
N VAL A 15 -8.37 8.15 -11.23
CA VAL A 15 -9.81 7.87 -11.15
C VAL A 15 -10.58 9.10 -10.68
N ASP A 16 -11.85 9.18 -11.08
CA ASP A 16 -12.76 10.18 -10.54
C ASP A 16 -13.00 9.97 -9.04
N PRO A 17 -13.24 11.04 -8.25
CA PRO A 17 -13.52 10.92 -6.82
C PRO A 17 -14.70 10.00 -6.47
N ALA A 18 -15.64 9.81 -7.40
CA ALA A 18 -16.77 8.91 -7.24
C ALA A 18 -16.35 7.42 -7.24
N ASP A 19 -15.27 7.07 -7.94
CA ASP A 19 -14.76 5.70 -8.10
C ASP A 19 -13.69 5.33 -7.05
N LEU A 20 -13.27 6.28 -6.23
CA LEU A 20 -12.28 6.09 -5.16
C LEU A 20 -12.55 4.91 -4.22
N PRO A 21 -13.80 4.61 -3.77
CA PRO A 21 -14.02 3.46 -2.90
C PRO A 21 -13.55 2.14 -3.54
N GLY A 22 -13.82 1.96 -4.83
CA GLY A 22 -13.41 0.78 -5.57
C GLY A 22 -11.90 0.76 -5.82
N ALA A 23 -11.34 1.90 -6.26
CA ALA A 23 -9.92 2.03 -6.54
C ALA A 23 -9.04 1.76 -5.30
N LEU A 24 -9.39 2.35 -4.15
CA LEU A 24 -8.65 2.13 -2.90
C LEU A 24 -8.77 0.69 -2.39
N THR A 25 -9.91 0.04 -2.60
CA THR A 25 -10.06 -1.39 -2.27
C THR A 25 -9.15 -2.25 -3.15
N GLY A 26 -9.07 -1.93 -4.44
CA GLY A 26 -8.16 -2.61 -5.38
C GLY A 26 -6.69 -2.43 -4.99
N GLU A 27 -6.29 -1.21 -4.63
CA GLU A 27 -4.92 -0.93 -4.20
C GLU A 27 -4.57 -1.60 -2.86
N LEU A 28 -5.50 -1.67 -1.90
CA LEU A 28 -5.27 -2.43 -0.67
C LEU A 28 -4.94 -3.90 -0.96
N ARG A 29 -5.73 -4.54 -1.83
CA ARG A 29 -5.47 -5.93 -2.23
C ARG A 29 -4.11 -6.08 -2.92
N ARG A 30 -3.76 -5.14 -3.80
CA ARG A 30 -2.45 -5.14 -4.47
C ARG A 30 -1.29 -5.04 -3.47
N LEU A 31 -1.42 -4.19 -2.46
CA LEU A 31 -0.40 -4.06 -1.41
C LEU A 31 -0.29 -5.34 -0.56
N GLU A 32 -1.42 -5.97 -0.23
CA GLU A 32 -1.44 -7.25 0.48
C GLU A 32 -0.74 -8.36 -0.33
N ASP A 33 -0.98 -8.43 -1.64
CA ASP A 33 -0.31 -9.36 -2.55
C ASP A 33 1.22 -9.11 -2.57
N LEU A 34 1.63 -7.85 -2.72
CA LEU A 34 3.05 -7.45 -2.66
C LEU A 34 3.70 -7.80 -1.32
N ARG A 35 2.97 -7.68 -0.21
CA ARG A 35 3.46 -8.08 1.10
C ARG A 35 3.68 -9.58 1.17
N GLY A 36 2.76 -10.37 0.58
CA GLY A 36 2.91 -11.81 0.44
C GLY A 36 4.17 -12.19 -0.35
N GLU A 37 4.40 -11.53 -1.48
CA GLU A 37 5.61 -11.72 -2.30
C GLU A 37 6.88 -11.36 -1.53
N LEU A 38 6.86 -10.25 -0.79
CA LEU A 38 8.02 -9.80 -0.02
C LEU A 38 8.37 -10.76 1.13
N VAL A 39 7.35 -11.29 1.82
CA VAL A 39 7.55 -12.33 2.85
C VAL A 39 8.10 -13.61 2.22
N ALA A 40 7.63 -14.00 1.04
CA ALA A 40 8.17 -15.14 0.32
C ALA A 40 9.64 -14.92 -0.10
N ALA A 41 9.98 -13.71 -0.56
CA ALA A 41 11.35 -13.32 -0.87
C ALA A 41 12.25 -13.36 0.37
N GLN A 42 11.79 -12.81 1.51
CA GLN A 42 12.51 -12.88 2.78
C GLN A 42 12.78 -14.32 3.23
N ARG A 43 11.81 -15.22 3.08
CA ARG A 43 12.00 -16.65 3.41
C ARG A 43 13.04 -17.31 2.50
N ARG A 44 13.01 -17.03 1.21
CA ARG A 44 13.99 -17.55 0.24
C ARG A 44 15.40 -16.99 0.46
N LEU A 45 15.48 -15.76 0.96
CA LEU A 45 16.73 -15.04 1.21
C LEU A 45 17.21 -15.16 2.68
N GLY A 46 16.50 -15.89 3.54
CA GLY A 46 16.81 -16.02 4.96
C GLY A 46 18.17 -16.64 5.25
N ASP A 47 18.70 -17.41 4.30
CA ASP A 47 20.03 -18.04 4.38
C ASP A 47 21.13 -17.24 3.65
N VAL A 48 20.79 -16.07 3.08
CA VAL A 48 21.76 -15.23 2.35
C VAL A 48 22.56 -14.40 3.37
N PRO A 49 23.90 -14.53 3.42
CA PRO A 49 24.74 -13.82 4.39
C PRO A 49 24.93 -12.33 4.06
N ASP A 50 24.26 -11.80 3.03
CA ASP A 50 24.41 -10.44 2.55
C ASP A 50 23.57 -9.46 3.38
N ALA A 51 24.25 -8.73 4.27
CA ALA A 51 23.65 -7.71 5.13
C ALA A 51 23.07 -6.51 4.36
N GLU A 52 23.50 -6.24 3.12
CA GLU A 52 22.89 -5.21 2.27
C GLU A 52 21.53 -5.66 1.74
N VAL A 53 21.43 -6.92 1.30
CA VAL A 53 20.16 -7.52 0.87
C VAL A 53 19.16 -7.54 2.02
N SER A 54 19.57 -7.96 3.22
CA SER A 54 18.68 -7.96 4.39
C SER A 54 18.19 -6.55 4.74
N ARG A 55 19.07 -5.54 4.69
CA ARG A 55 18.68 -4.14 4.97
C ARG A 55 17.73 -3.59 3.91
N SER A 56 17.97 -3.90 2.64
CA SER A 56 17.09 -3.48 1.54
C SER A 56 15.71 -4.10 1.65
N LEU A 57 15.63 -5.40 1.97
CA LEU A 57 14.36 -6.08 2.24
C LEU A 57 13.61 -5.46 3.41
N TRP A 58 14.31 -5.18 4.52
CA TRP A 58 13.69 -4.53 5.68
C TRP A 58 13.12 -3.16 5.33
N ARG A 59 13.87 -2.31 4.61
CA ARG A 59 13.40 -1.00 4.14
C ARG A 59 12.17 -1.13 3.24
N ALA A 60 12.18 -2.10 2.33
CA ALA A 60 11.04 -2.37 1.47
C ALA A 60 9.81 -2.81 2.27
N THR A 61 9.96 -3.69 3.26
CA THR A 61 8.85 -4.07 4.16
C THR A 61 8.29 -2.86 4.90
N SER A 62 9.15 -2.01 5.46
CA SER A 62 8.73 -0.84 6.22
C SER A 62 8.02 0.18 5.34
N ALA A 63 8.54 0.43 4.14
CA ALA A 63 7.91 1.33 3.18
C ALA A 63 6.53 0.80 2.74
N LEU A 64 6.44 -0.52 2.48
CA LEU A 64 5.19 -1.16 2.11
C LEU A 64 4.15 -1.06 3.23
N GLY A 65 4.53 -1.34 4.47
CA GLY A 65 3.62 -1.19 5.63
C GLY A 65 3.13 0.24 5.83
N ALA A 66 3.98 1.24 5.59
CA ALA A 66 3.58 2.64 5.64
C ALA A 66 2.61 3.01 4.50
N ALA A 67 2.78 2.43 3.30
CA ALA A 67 1.87 2.60 2.19
C ALA A 67 0.51 1.94 2.48
N GLU A 68 0.50 0.70 2.98
CA GLU A 68 -0.71 -0.03 3.40
C GLU A 68 -1.52 0.79 4.39
N ALA A 69 -0.88 1.32 5.43
CA ALA A 69 -1.55 2.15 6.44
C ALA A 69 -2.23 3.39 5.81
N ARG A 70 -1.54 4.10 4.91
CA ARG A 70 -2.08 5.29 4.26
C ARG A 70 -3.27 4.99 3.36
N VAL A 71 -3.18 3.92 2.55
CA VAL A 71 -4.28 3.51 1.67
C VAL A 71 -5.46 3.02 2.51
N HIS A 72 -5.20 2.29 3.59
CA HIS A 72 -6.24 1.83 4.51
C HIS A 72 -6.97 3.00 5.17
N ASP A 73 -6.24 3.98 5.70
CA ASP A 73 -6.82 5.18 6.30
C ASP A 73 -7.64 5.97 5.29
N ALA A 74 -7.18 6.09 4.05
CA ALA A 74 -7.93 6.71 2.97
C ALA A 74 -9.23 5.94 2.66
N ALA A 75 -9.17 4.61 2.53
CA ALA A 75 -10.33 3.76 2.28
C ALA A 75 -11.38 3.88 3.39
N VAL A 76 -10.95 3.87 4.65
CA VAL A 76 -11.82 4.10 5.82
C VAL A 76 -12.42 5.51 5.78
N ALA A 77 -11.62 6.51 5.46
CA ALA A 77 -12.07 7.90 5.40
C ALA A 77 -13.09 8.16 4.27
N VAL A 78 -12.97 7.46 3.14
CA VAL A 78 -13.92 7.51 2.01
C VAL A 78 -15.24 6.86 2.43
N ARG A 79 -15.18 5.65 2.99
CA ARG A 79 -16.37 4.91 3.43
C ARG A 79 -17.20 5.66 4.48
N ARG A 80 -16.55 6.43 5.36
CA ARG A 80 -17.24 7.26 6.37
C ARG A 80 -17.87 8.53 5.80
N SER A 81 -17.56 8.91 4.56
CA SER A 81 -18.04 10.14 3.92
C SER A 81 -18.98 9.90 2.75
N ALA A 82 -19.19 8.64 2.36
CA ALA A 82 -20.27 8.18 1.50
C ALA A 82 -21.54 7.95 2.34
#